data_AF-A0A0V8LXA3-F1
#
_entry.id   AF-A0A0V8LXA3-F1
#
_cell.length_a   1.000
_cell.length_b   1.000
_cell.length_c   1.000
_cell.angle_alpha   90.00
_cell.angle_beta   90.00
_cell.angle_gamma   90.00
#
_symmetry.space_group_name_H-M   'P 1'
#
loop_
_entity.id
_entity.type
_entity.pdbx_description
1 polymer ?
#
loop_
_entity_poly.entity_id
_entity_poly.type
_entity_poly.pdbx_seq_one_letter_code
_entity_poly.pdbx_strand_id
1 'polypeptide(L)' 'MSNSAKNNGKRWDDNDIKILQELAAGNTPTRLIALKLGRTPNAIYSEAGEMGISLRPNNQSPYNRQTK' A
#
# COMPACT_ATOMS: atom_id res chain seq x y z
N MET A 1 2.04 9.92 19.51
CA MET A 1 2.15 10.70 18.25
C MET A 1 0.93 10.43 17.40
N SER A 2 0.01 11.39 17.27
CA SER A 2 -1.10 11.32 16.33
C SER A 2 -0.59 11.65 14.93
N ASN A 3 -0.06 10.64 14.22
CA ASN A 3 0.17 10.74 12.79
C ASN A 3 -1.20 10.74 12.11
N SER A 4 -1.84 11.90 12.09
CA SER A 4 -3.11 12.10 11.41
C SER A 4 -2.87 11.96 9.91
N ALA A 5 -3.10 10.75 9.40
CA ALA A 5 -3.22 10.53 7.97
C ALA A 5 -4.21 11.57 7.42
N LYS A 6 -3.74 12.45 6.52
CA LYS A 6 -4.51 13.60 6.01
C LYS A 6 -5.85 13.18 5.36
N ASN A 7 -5.92 11.93 4.91
CA ASN A 7 -7.08 11.36 4.25
C ASN A 7 -7.84 10.34 5.11
N ASN A 8 -7.58 10.28 6.43
CA ASN A 8 -8.32 9.39 7.32
C ASN A 8 -9.82 9.75 7.32
N GLY A 9 -10.69 8.76 7.05
CA GLY A 9 -12.15 8.95 6.97
C GLY A 9 -12.66 9.60 5.67
N LYS A 10 -11.78 9.92 4.71
CA LYS A 10 -12.22 10.35 3.37
C LYS A 10 -12.60 9.13 2.54
N ARG A 11 -13.62 9.30 1.69
CA ARG A 11 -13.97 8.32 0.66
C ARG A 11 -12.75 8.06 -0.24
N TRP A 12 -12.66 6.85 -0.76
CA TRP A 12 -11.72 6.51 -1.80
C TRP A 12 -12.25 7.01 -3.14
N ASP A 13 -11.38 7.65 -3.91
CA ASP A 13 -11.66 8.02 -5.28
C ASP A 13 -11.01 7.02 -6.24
N ASP A 14 -11.45 7.03 -7.50
CA ASP A 14 -10.94 6.10 -8.51
C ASP A 14 -9.44 6.28 -8.79
N ASN A 15 -8.87 7.45 -8.49
CA ASN A 15 -7.44 7.72 -8.66
C ASN A 15 -6.61 7.10 -7.53
N ASP A 16 -7.07 7.20 -6.28
CA ASP A 16 -6.48 6.55 -5.11
C ASP A 16 -6.45 5.04 -5.31
N ILE A 17 -7.52 4.47 -5.88
CA ILE A 17 -7.63 3.04 -6.20
C ILE A 17 -6.63 2.64 -7.27
N LYS A 18 -6.51 3.42 -8.36
CA LYS A 18 -5.51 3.17 -9.40
C LYS A 18 -4.09 3.21 -8.85
N ILE A 19 -3.77 4.20 -8.02
CA ILE A 19 -2.44 4.32 -7.40
C ILE A 19 -2.18 3.14 -6.48
N LEU A 20 -3.16 2.71 -5.68
CA LEU A 20 -3.06 1.53 -4.83
C LEU A 20 -2.74 0.29 -5.64
N GLN A 21 -3.47 0.06 -6.75
CA GLN A 21 -3.28 -1.09 -7.62
C GLN A 21 -1.91 -1.08 -8.30
N GLU A 22 -1.48 0.05 -8.84
CA GLU A 22 -0.17 0.20 -9.52
C GLU A 22 0.98 -0.06 -8.55
N LEU A 23 0.93 0.53 -7.35
CA LEU A 23 1.98 0.34 -6.36
C LEU A 23 2.00 -1.08 -5.80
N ALA A 24 0.84 -1.70 -5.58
CA ALA A 24 0.74 -3.09 -5.15
C ALA A 24 1.31 -4.04 -6.22
N ALA A 25 1.01 -3.81 -7.50
CA ALA A 25 1.58 -4.57 -8.61
C ALA A 25 3.11 -4.39 -8.73
N GLY A 26 3.62 -3.21 -8.37
CA GLY A 26 5.06 -2.92 -8.29
C GLY A 26 5.76 -3.51 -7.06
N ASN A 27 5.12 -4.38 -6.28
CA ASN A 27 5.64 -4.92 -5.01
C ASN A 27 6.02 -3.82 -4.00
N THR A 28 5.35 -2.67 -4.05
CA THR A 28 5.63 -1.57 -3.13
C THR A 28 5.19 -1.96 -1.71
N PRO A 29 6.06 -1.84 -0.70
CA PRO A 29 5.66 -2.07 0.68
C PRO A 29 4.44 -1.22 1.08
N THR A 30 3.44 -1.85 1.71
CA THR A 30 2.17 -1.21 2.12
C THR A 30 2.34 0.11 2.87
N ARG A 31 3.43 0.25 3.64
CA ARG A 31 3.74 1.46 4.38
C ARG A 31 4.11 2.65 3.47
N LEU A 32 4.78 2.40 2.36
CA LEU A 32 5.11 3.43 1.36
C LEU A 32 3.87 3.83 0.56
N ILE A 33 3.00 2.86 0.26
CA ILE A 33 1.68 3.12 -0.34
C ILE A 33 0.86 4.06 0.57
N ALA A 34 0.80 3.74 1.87
CA ALA A 34 0.12 4.55 2.87
C ALA A 34 0.69 5.99 2.92
N LEU A 35 2.02 6.14 2.85
CA LEU A 35 2.67 7.44 2.82
C LEU A 35 2.32 8.24 1.55
N LYS A 36 2.32 7.58 0.38
CA LYS A 36 1.99 8.20 -0.91
C LYS A 36 0.54 8.68 -0.96
N LEU A 37 -0.39 7.88 -0.45
CA LEU A 37 -1.83 8.19 -0.41
C LEU A 37 -2.23 9.05 0.81
N GLY A 38 -1.29 9.33 1.72
CA GLY A 38 -1.58 10.06 2.96
C GLY A 38 -2.62 9.37 3.85
N ARG A 39 -2.69 8.03 3.78
CA ARG A 39 -3.61 7.17 4.54
C ARG A 39 -2.83 6.35 5.59
N THR A 40 -3.54 5.67 6.49
CA THR A 40 -2.90 4.73 7.43
C THR A 40 -2.70 3.38 6.76
N PRO A 41 -1.68 2.58 7.16
CA PRO A 41 -1.52 1.22 6.64
C PRO A 41 -2.78 0.35 6.82
N ASN A 42 -3.50 0.53 7.93
CA ASN A 42 -4.75 -0.19 8.20
C ASN A 42 -5.85 0.15 7.18
N ALA A 43 -5.96 1.42 6.76
CA ALA A 43 -6.88 1.81 5.71
C ALA A 43 -6.51 1.17 4.37
N ILE A 44 -5.20 1.09 4.05
CA ILE A 44 -4.74 0.38 2.85
C ILE A 44 -5.11 -1.10 2.89
N TYR A 45 -4.90 -1.79 4.02
CA TYR A 45 -5.27 -3.20 4.16
C TYR A 45 -6.77 -3.44 3.99
N SER A 46 -7.59 -2.56 4.57
CA SER A 46 -9.06 -2.67 4.51
C SER A 46 -9.53 -2.50 3.06
N GLU A 47 -9.09 -1.44 2.40
CA GLU A 47 -9.51 -1.14 1.03
C GLU A 47 -9.02 -2.20 0.03
N ALA A 48 -7.76 -2.61 0.16
CA ALA A 48 -7.22 -3.64 -0.71
C ALA A 48 -7.96 -4.98 -0.52
N GLY A 49 -8.41 -5.29 0.69
CA GLY A 49 -9.27 -6.44 0.96
C GLY A 49 -10.64 -6.32 0.29
N GLU A 50 -11.28 -5.14 0.38
CA GLU A 50 -12.58 -4.86 -0.26
C GLU A 50 -12.50 -4.94 -1.79
N MET A 51 -11.38 -4.49 -2.38
CA MET A 51 -11.16 -4.48 -3.83
C MET A 51 -10.49 -5.74 -4.39
N GLY A 52 -10.10 -6.69 -3.52
CA GLY A 52 -9.35 -7.88 -3.95
C GLY A 52 -7.93 -7.58 -4.46
N ILE A 53 -7.33 -6.45 -4.07
CA ILE A 53 -5.97 -6.08 -4.42
C ILE A 53 -5.00 -6.83 -3.50
N SER A 54 -4.14 -7.66 -4.07
CA SER A 54 -3.10 -8.35 -3.29
C SER A 54 -2.00 -7.39 -2.86
N LEU A 55 -1.89 -7.14 -1.56
CA LEU A 55 -0.77 -6.39 -0.94
C LEU A 55 0.41 -7.29 -0.55
N ARG A 56 0.32 -8.61 -0.81
CA ARG A 56 1.44 -9.50 -0.52
C ARG A 56 2.57 -9.13 -1.47
N PRO A 57 3.78 -8.84 -0.97
CA PRO A 57 4.93 -8.95 -1.86
C PRO A 57 4.89 -10.37 -2.43
N ASN A 58 5.06 -10.52 -3.74
CA ASN A 58 5.55 -11.81 -4.20
C ASN A 58 6.83 -12.09 -3.39
N ASN A 59 7.04 -13.33 -2.97
CA ASN A 59 8.13 -13.67 -2.06
C ASN A 59 9.49 -13.47 -2.77
N GLN A 60 9.91 -12.21 -2.90
CA GLN A 60 11.14 -11.76 -3.53
C GLN A 60 11.82 -10.86 -2.52
N SER A 61 12.90 -11.38 -1.92
CA SER A 61 13.82 -10.54 -1.18
C SER A 61 14.30 -9.42 -2.11
N PRO A 62 14.22 -8.14 -1.71
CA PRO A 62 14.60 -7.00 -2.56
C PRO A 62 16.08 -7.01 -2.96
N TYR A 63 16.89 -7.86 -2.32
CA TYR A 63 18.28 -8.11 -2.68
C TYR A 63 18.54 -9.63 -2.71
N ASN A 64 18.95 -10.15 -3.86
CA ASN A 64 19.69 -11.41 -3.94
C ASN A 64 21.05 -11.20 -3.26
N ARG A 65 21.11 -11.31 -1.92
CA ARG A 65 22.39 -11.45 -1.22
C ARG A 65 22.89 -12.88 -1.45
N GLN A 66 23.43 -13.15 -2.63
CA GLN A 66 24.27 -14.34 -2.84
C GLN A 66 25.57 -14.10 -2.07
N THR A 67 25.66 -14.61 -0.84
CA THR A 67 26.94 -14.74 -0.14
C THR A 67 27.69 -15.91 -0.78
N LYS A 68 28.85 -15.60 -1.36
CA LYS A 68 29.80 -16.58 -1.88
C LYS A 68 30.42 -17.40 -0.75
#